data_AF-I0KB48-F1
#
_entry.id   AF-I0KB48-F1
#
_cell.length_a   1.000
_cell.length_b   1.000
_cell.length_c   1.000
_cell.angle_alpha   90.00
_cell.angle_beta   90.00
_cell.angle_gamma   90.00
#
_symmetry.space_group_name_H-M   'P 1'
#
loop_
_entity.id
_entity.type
_entity.pdbx_description
1 polymer ?
#
loop_
_entity_poly.entity_id
_entity_poly.type
_entity_poly.pdbx_seq_one_letter_code
_entity_poly.pdbx_strand_id
1 'polypeptide(L)'
;MNYRHLLIMSLLLTTSVGMAQQASKPPATDSWSNVPPAQDDRYTNPKSPVYSGPNGWYNFGEVRAQVTNAAKTPYAYKGGFQVIQGLYTSFTSDRLYVLQLDFGIDNPTPGTYQIASKGNAPDRQVRVSFGDVSDKKIKEWTAEKGAVEVSRINKFLYVKCRNLLLQPTGPSNTESFNAPMTLGFEGAVVPD
;
A
#
# COMPACT_ATOMS: atom_id res chain seq x y z
N MET A 1 -83.43 -8.77 -31.62
CA MET A 1 -82.86 -8.72 -32.99
C MET A 1 -82.34 -7.30 -33.21
N ASN A 2 -81.04 -7.15 -33.44
CA ASN A 2 -80.43 -6.21 -34.40
C ASN A 2 -78.89 -6.30 -34.26
N TYR A 3 -78.29 -7.00 -35.22
CA TYR A 3 -76.86 -7.08 -35.46
C TYR A 3 -76.45 -5.90 -36.35
N ARG A 4 -75.36 -5.19 -36.00
CA ARG A 4 -74.51 -4.53 -37.00
C ARG A 4 -73.05 -4.58 -36.57
N HIS A 5 -72.26 -5.16 -37.47
CA HIS A 5 -70.82 -5.38 -37.44
C HIS A 5 -70.00 -4.08 -37.44
N LEU A 6 -68.79 -4.10 -36.84
CA LEU A 6 -67.56 -3.80 -37.58
C LEU A 6 -66.31 -4.31 -36.84
N LEU A 7 -65.43 -4.97 -37.60
CA LEU A 7 -64.04 -5.32 -37.27
C LEU A 7 -63.18 -4.11 -36.89
N ILE A 8 -62.09 -4.34 -36.14
CA ILE A 8 -60.68 -3.94 -36.40
C ILE A 8 -59.87 -4.37 -35.14
N MET A 9 -59.11 -5.46 -35.20
CA MET A 9 -57.68 -5.57 -35.57
C MET A 9 -56.69 -5.05 -34.50
N SER A 10 -56.03 -6.03 -33.85
CA SER A 10 -54.62 -6.10 -33.42
C SER A 10 -53.88 -4.87 -32.87
N LEU A 11 -53.35 -4.97 -31.64
CA LEU A 11 -51.90 -4.75 -31.41
C LEU A 11 -51.44 -5.39 -30.09
N LEU A 12 -50.54 -6.37 -30.20
CA LEU A 12 -49.72 -6.86 -29.08
C LEU A 12 -48.81 -5.74 -28.59
N LEU A 13 -48.78 -5.48 -27.29
CA LEU A 13 -47.73 -4.68 -26.66
C LEU A 13 -46.96 -5.55 -25.65
N THR A 14 -45.89 -6.16 -26.14
CA THR A 14 -44.86 -6.81 -25.33
C THR A 14 -44.04 -5.75 -24.60
N THR A 15 -44.15 -5.66 -23.28
CA THR A 15 -43.27 -4.84 -22.45
C THR A 15 -42.00 -5.64 -22.15
N SER A 16 -40.91 -5.27 -22.82
CA SER A 16 -39.57 -5.76 -22.51
C SER A 16 -39.10 -5.20 -21.17
N VAL A 17 -38.85 -6.09 -20.21
CA VAL A 17 -38.15 -5.75 -18.96
C VAL A 17 -36.68 -5.53 -19.31
N GLY A 18 -36.31 -4.27 -19.51
CA GLY A 18 -34.90 -3.88 -19.62
C GLY A 18 -34.22 -4.06 -18.27
N MET A 19 -33.52 -5.18 -18.10
CA MET A 19 -32.53 -5.30 -17.05
C MET A 19 -31.42 -4.29 -17.33
N ALA A 20 -31.43 -3.18 -16.61
CA ALA A 20 -30.29 -2.31 -16.49
C ALA A 20 -29.17 -3.13 -15.84
N GLN A 21 -28.27 -3.68 -16.65
CA GLN A 21 -26.96 -4.10 -16.22
C GLN A 21 -26.27 -2.87 -15.64
N GLN A 22 -26.32 -2.75 -14.32
CA GLN A 22 -25.53 -1.78 -13.58
C GLN A 22 -24.07 -2.15 -13.86
N ALA A 23 -23.47 -1.46 -14.82
CA ALA A 23 -22.06 -1.60 -15.12
C ALA A 23 -21.30 -1.40 -13.81
N SER A 24 -20.69 -2.48 -13.33
CA SER A 24 -19.80 -2.45 -12.17
C SER A 24 -18.71 -1.44 -12.48
N LYS A 25 -18.78 -0.30 -11.80
CA LYS A 25 -17.73 0.72 -11.85
C LYS A 25 -16.40 -0.01 -11.64
N PRO A 26 -15.45 0.06 -12.57
CA PRO A 26 -14.15 -0.58 -12.38
C PRO A 26 -13.59 -0.10 -11.04
N PRO A 27 -13.01 -1.00 -10.23
CA PRO A 27 -12.48 -0.65 -8.92
C PRO A 27 -11.59 0.58 -9.08
N ALA A 28 -11.84 1.60 -8.26
CA ALA A 28 -11.09 2.84 -8.29
C ALA A 28 -9.60 2.51 -8.27
N THR A 29 -8.86 2.98 -9.26
CA THR A 29 -7.43 2.77 -9.38
C THR A 29 -6.75 3.22 -8.08
N ASP A 30 -6.03 2.30 -7.44
CA ASP A 30 -5.38 2.50 -6.16
C ASP A 30 -4.43 3.72 -6.21
N SER A 31 -4.77 4.79 -5.48
CA SER A 31 -4.20 6.14 -5.65
C SER A 31 -2.84 6.36 -4.97
N TRP A 32 -2.11 5.29 -4.65
CA TRP A 32 -0.79 5.39 -4.01
C TRP A 32 0.19 6.28 -4.77
N SER A 33 0.10 6.30 -6.10
CA SER A 33 1.08 6.94 -6.98
C SER A 33 0.52 8.20 -7.68
N ASN A 34 -0.27 9.00 -6.96
CA ASN A 34 -0.87 10.23 -7.53
C ASN A 34 0.10 11.42 -7.66
N VAL A 35 1.42 11.21 -7.61
CA VAL A 35 2.37 12.28 -7.93
C VAL A 35 2.59 12.27 -9.43
N PRO A 36 2.13 13.29 -10.19
CA PRO A 36 2.44 13.38 -11.60
C PRO A 36 3.96 13.33 -11.78
N PRO A 37 4.47 12.56 -12.74
CA PRO A 37 5.89 12.58 -13.07
C PRO A 37 6.32 14.03 -13.26
N ALA A 38 7.34 14.43 -12.51
CA ALA A 38 7.81 15.79 -12.61
C ALA A 38 8.39 15.99 -14.02
N GLN A 39 8.03 17.09 -14.68
CA GLN A 39 8.60 17.45 -15.97
C GLN A 39 10.12 17.52 -15.83
N ASP A 40 10.88 16.91 -16.76
CA ASP A 40 12.34 16.93 -16.74
C ASP A 40 12.83 18.36 -17.00
N ASP A 41 13.03 19.04 -15.89
CA ASP A 41 13.62 20.34 -15.82
C ASP A 41 14.89 20.14 -14.97
N ARG A 42 16.02 20.09 -15.66
CA ARG A 42 17.34 19.81 -15.08
C ARG A 42 17.85 20.93 -14.17
N TYR A 43 17.16 22.07 -14.08
CA TYR A 43 17.67 23.29 -13.45
C TYR A 43 16.78 23.89 -12.35
N THR A 44 15.46 23.66 -12.37
CA THR A 44 14.52 24.25 -11.40
C THR A 44 13.64 23.22 -10.67
N ASN A 45 13.72 21.92 -11.01
CA ASN A 45 12.85 20.90 -10.44
C ASN A 45 13.59 19.87 -9.56
N PRO A 46 13.49 19.97 -8.22
CA PRO A 46 14.08 18.97 -7.31
C PRO A 46 13.39 17.60 -7.39
N LYS A 47 12.27 17.48 -8.12
CA LYS A 47 11.55 16.22 -8.38
C LYS A 47 11.94 15.57 -9.71
N SER A 48 12.93 16.10 -10.44
CA SER A 48 13.48 15.40 -11.61
C SER A 48 14.01 14.03 -11.17
N PRO A 49 13.83 12.96 -11.96
CA PRO A 49 14.34 11.61 -11.63
C PRO A 49 15.84 11.58 -11.30
N VAL A 50 16.60 12.57 -11.77
CA VAL A 50 18.03 12.75 -11.47
C VAL A 50 18.26 13.06 -9.98
N TYR A 51 17.36 13.83 -9.35
CA TYR A 51 17.51 14.34 -7.98
C TYR A 51 16.60 13.63 -6.96
N SER A 52 15.57 12.91 -7.41
CA SER A 52 14.63 12.16 -6.57
C SER A 52 14.30 10.80 -7.16
N GLY A 53 13.92 9.84 -6.31
CA GLY A 53 13.36 8.55 -6.73
C GLY A 53 11.99 8.68 -7.41
N PRO A 54 11.35 7.54 -7.74
CA PRO A 54 10.00 7.52 -8.31
C PRO A 54 9.05 8.43 -7.52
N ASN A 55 8.10 9.09 -8.18
CA ASN A 55 7.10 9.95 -7.54
C ASN A 55 7.68 11.11 -6.69
N GLY A 56 8.95 11.49 -6.90
CA GLY A 56 9.59 12.59 -6.17
C GLY A 56 10.08 12.23 -4.76
N TRP A 57 10.13 10.95 -4.40
CA TRP A 57 10.58 10.49 -3.10
C TRP A 57 12.11 10.66 -2.94
N TYR A 58 12.56 11.22 -1.82
CA TYR A 58 13.98 11.27 -1.44
C TYR A 58 14.11 10.99 0.05
N ASN A 59 14.69 9.85 0.42
CA ASN A 59 14.81 9.38 1.80
C ASN A 59 13.50 9.50 2.59
N PHE A 60 12.40 9.12 1.92
CA PHE A 60 11.05 9.38 2.38
C PHE A 60 10.08 8.36 1.80
N GLY A 61 8.97 8.12 2.48
CA GLY A 61 7.93 7.22 2.03
C GLY A 61 6.58 7.44 2.70
N GLU A 62 5.56 6.76 2.19
CA GLU A 62 4.21 6.77 2.69
C GLU A 62 3.83 5.39 3.20
N VAL A 63 3.36 5.33 4.45
CA VAL A 63 2.76 4.14 5.05
C VAL A 63 1.25 4.33 5.11
N ARG A 64 0.51 3.29 4.74
CA ARG A 64 -0.92 3.18 5.00
C ARG A 64 -1.18 1.83 5.62
N ALA A 65 -1.60 1.81 6.88
CA ALA A 65 -1.91 0.61 7.62
C ALA A 65 -3.27 0.75 8.31
N GLN A 66 -3.91 -0.38 8.58
CA GLN A 66 -5.18 -0.42 9.28
C GLN A 66 -5.29 -1.69 10.10
N VAL A 67 -5.56 -1.56 11.39
CA VAL A 67 -5.83 -2.70 12.28
C VAL A 67 -7.24 -3.21 11.98
N THR A 68 -7.40 -4.53 11.89
CA THR A 68 -8.68 -5.18 11.60
C THR A 68 -9.58 -5.31 12.83
N ASN A 69 -9.55 -4.33 13.73
CA ASN A 69 -10.44 -4.25 14.88
C ASN A 69 -11.80 -3.63 14.51
N ALA A 70 -12.71 -3.53 15.47
CA ALA A 70 -14.04 -2.95 15.25
C ALA A 70 -13.98 -1.49 14.80
N ALA A 71 -13.06 -0.70 15.36
CA ALA A 71 -12.88 0.72 15.04
C ALA A 71 -12.13 0.98 13.72
N LYS A 72 -11.57 -0.07 13.09
CA LYS A 72 -10.73 0.03 11.89
C LYS A 72 -9.59 1.04 12.07
N THR A 73 -8.88 0.96 13.20
CA THR A 73 -7.86 1.95 13.59
C THR A 73 -6.82 2.17 12.47
N PRO A 74 -6.71 3.38 11.90
CA PRO A 74 -5.79 3.66 10.82
C PRO A 74 -4.42 4.14 11.33
N TYR A 75 -3.37 3.80 10.58
CA TYR A 75 -2.04 4.38 10.66
C TYR A 75 -1.65 4.85 9.26
N ALA A 76 -1.77 6.14 8.99
CA ALA A 76 -1.39 6.72 7.71
C ALA A 76 -0.43 7.86 7.94
N TYR A 77 0.77 7.78 7.36
CA TYR A 77 1.76 8.84 7.49
C TYR A 77 2.71 8.90 6.30
N LYS A 78 3.32 10.07 6.18
CA LYS A 78 4.43 10.37 5.30
C LYS A 78 5.64 10.69 6.16
N GLY A 79 6.70 9.92 6.01
CA GLY A 79 7.80 9.89 6.97
C GLY A 79 9.16 9.69 6.31
N GLY A 80 10.22 9.98 7.08
CA GLY A 80 11.58 9.72 6.65
C GLY A 80 11.77 8.23 6.42
N PHE A 81 12.51 7.87 5.36
CA PHE A 81 12.85 6.49 5.01
C PHE A 81 14.36 6.38 4.82
N GLN A 82 15.01 5.62 5.68
CA GLN A 82 16.47 5.58 5.82
C GLN A 82 16.97 4.15 6.06
N VAL A 83 18.24 3.90 5.80
CA VAL A 83 18.91 2.66 6.23
C VAL A 83 19.59 2.92 7.57
N ILE A 84 19.15 2.21 8.61
CA ILE A 84 19.69 2.34 9.98
C ILE A 84 20.22 0.96 10.37
N GLN A 85 21.54 0.82 10.49
CA GLN A 85 22.18 -0.46 10.81
C GLN A 85 21.75 -1.61 9.88
N GLY A 86 21.63 -1.33 8.57
CA GLY A 86 21.17 -2.29 7.56
C GLY A 86 19.66 -2.54 7.50
N LEU A 87 18.89 -1.91 8.39
CA LEU A 87 17.43 -1.97 8.37
C LEU A 87 16.84 -0.78 7.63
N TYR A 88 16.00 -1.07 6.63
CA TYR A 88 15.25 -0.07 5.91
C TYR A 88 14.08 0.39 6.79
N THR A 89 14.19 1.59 7.35
CA THR A 89 13.31 2.07 8.42
C THR A 89 12.58 3.32 7.96
N SER A 90 11.25 3.28 8.03
CA SER A 90 10.37 4.45 7.86
C SER A 90 9.80 4.88 9.19
N PHE A 91 9.82 6.19 9.47
CA PHE A 91 9.35 6.75 10.73
C PHE A 91 8.74 8.16 10.58
N THR A 92 7.89 8.55 11.53
CA THR A 92 7.31 9.89 11.62
C THR A 92 8.01 10.72 12.70
N SER A 93 7.98 12.05 12.57
CA SER A 93 8.61 12.97 13.51
C SER A 93 7.69 13.37 14.68
N ASP A 94 6.38 13.27 14.50
CA ASP A 94 5.36 13.67 15.46
C ASP A 94 4.84 12.51 16.31
N ARG A 95 5.00 11.27 15.84
CA ARG A 95 4.63 10.04 16.52
C ARG A 95 5.63 8.94 16.21
N LEU A 96 5.97 8.12 17.20
CA LEU A 96 6.96 7.06 16.98
C LEU A 96 6.28 5.82 16.37
N TYR A 97 5.82 5.96 15.13
CA TYR A 97 5.44 4.84 14.27
C TYR A 97 6.65 4.42 13.45
N VAL A 98 6.93 3.13 13.40
CA VAL A 98 8.14 2.59 12.78
C VAL A 98 7.78 1.43 11.87
N LEU A 99 8.03 1.56 10.57
CA LEU A 99 8.04 0.44 9.63
C LEU A 99 9.49 0.00 9.42
N GLN A 100 9.76 -1.30 9.55
CA GLN A 100 11.07 -1.88 9.26
C GLN A 100 10.96 -2.93 8.16
N LEU A 101 11.89 -2.87 7.22
CA LEU A 101 12.16 -3.94 6.25
C LEU A 101 13.60 -4.41 6.44
N ASP A 102 13.74 -5.71 6.71
CA ASP A 102 15.02 -6.38 6.89
C ASP A 102 15.24 -7.34 5.73
N PHE A 103 16.13 -6.98 4.82
CA PHE A 103 16.56 -7.84 3.70
C PHE A 103 17.75 -8.73 4.06
N GLY A 104 18.31 -8.59 5.26
CA GLY A 104 19.55 -9.24 5.69
C GLY A 104 20.82 -8.64 5.04
N ILE A 105 20.70 -7.53 4.31
CA ILE A 105 21.82 -6.82 3.66
C ILE A 105 21.46 -5.35 3.44
N ASP A 106 22.48 -4.48 3.45
CA ASP A 106 22.33 -3.03 3.27
C ASP A 106 21.85 -2.64 1.88
N ASN A 107 22.18 -3.43 0.85
CA ASN A 107 21.96 -3.09 -0.55
C ASN A 107 21.27 -4.26 -1.30
N PRO A 108 19.97 -4.51 -1.07
CA PRO A 108 19.24 -5.57 -1.77
C PRO A 108 19.22 -5.28 -3.27
N THR A 109 19.40 -6.33 -4.06
CA THR A 109 19.33 -6.20 -5.52
C THR A 109 17.87 -6.01 -5.95
N PRO A 110 17.59 -5.27 -7.04
CA PRO A 110 16.24 -5.17 -7.56
C PRO A 110 15.58 -6.53 -7.78
N GLY A 111 14.28 -6.62 -7.51
CA GLY A 111 13.49 -7.83 -7.60
C GLY A 111 12.36 -7.88 -6.57
N THR A 112 11.60 -8.97 -6.59
CA THR A 112 10.55 -9.24 -5.62
C THR A 112 11.10 -10.11 -4.50
N TYR A 113 10.90 -9.66 -3.26
CA TYR A 113 11.28 -10.38 -2.05
C TYR A 113 10.03 -10.94 -1.38
N GLN A 114 10.06 -12.23 -1.03
CA GLN A 114 8.99 -12.88 -0.29
C GLN A 114 9.14 -12.60 1.20
N ILE A 115 8.00 -12.42 1.89
CA ILE A 115 7.99 -12.24 3.33
C ILE A 115 8.45 -13.53 4.02
N ALA A 116 9.34 -13.39 4.99
CA ALA A 116 9.82 -14.48 5.85
C ALA A 116 10.03 -13.98 7.29
N SER A 117 10.32 -14.91 8.20
CA SER A 117 10.61 -14.60 9.61
C SER A 117 11.94 -13.85 9.82
N LYS A 118 12.84 -13.88 8.83
CA LYS A 118 14.12 -13.18 8.82
C LYS A 118 14.48 -12.74 7.39
N GLY A 119 15.19 -11.62 7.25
CA GLY A 119 15.77 -11.22 5.97
C GLY A 119 16.89 -12.17 5.49
N ASN A 120 16.86 -12.51 4.20
CA ASN A 120 17.90 -13.30 3.54
C ASN A 120 17.92 -12.95 2.05
N ALA A 121 18.86 -12.07 1.66
CA ALA A 121 18.93 -11.57 0.30
C ALA A 121 19.22 -12.63 -0.78
N PRO A 122 20.13 -13.60 -0.57
CA PRO A 122 20.31 -14.73 -1.48
C PRO A 122 19.02 -15.48 -1.81
N ASP A 123 18.15 -15.70 -0.81
CA ASP A 123 16.88 -16.41 -0.97
C ASP A 123 15.71 -15.50 -1.33
N ARG A 124 15.98 -14.22 -1.64
CA ARG A 124 14.96 -13.18 -1.90
C ARG A 124 13.92 -13.11 -0.78
N GLN A 125 14.37 -13.12 0.47
CA GLN A 125 13.52 -13.03 1.64
C GLN A 125 13.67 -11.68 2.36
N VAL A 126 12.56 -11.18 2.89
CA VAL A 126 12.50 -9.94 3.66
C VAL A 126 11.61 -10.14 4.89
N ARG A 127 12.04 -9.67 6.07
CA ARG A 127 11.16 -9.53 7.23
C ARG A 127 10.56 -8.13 7.22
N VAL A 128 9.26 -8.02 7.45
CA VAL A 128 8.57 -6.73 7.57
C VAL A 128 7.85 -6.65 8.90
N SER A 129 8.10 -5.58 9.65
CA SER A 129 7.42 -5.27 10.91
C SER A 129 6.96 -3.83 10.98
N PHE A 130 5.89 -3.61 11.74
CA PHE A 130 5.35 -2.29 12.04
C PHE A 130 5.19 -2.13 13.55
N GLY A 131 5.66 -1.01 14.10
CA GLY A 131 5.56 -0.67 15.51
C GLY A 131 4.85 0.66 15.75
N ASP A 132 4.00 0.69 16.77
CA ASP A 132 3.51 1.89 17.43
C ASP A 132 4.13 1.95 18.84
N VAL A 133 5.04 2.91 19.05
CA VAL A 133 5.77 3.11 20.30
C VAL A 133 5.20 4.28 21.11
N SER A 134 3.95 4.66 20.86
CA SER A 134 3.26 5.73 21.59
C SER A 134 2.87 5.29 23.01
N ASP A 135 2.57 6.27 23.87
CA ASP A 135 1.97 6.02 25.20
C ASP A 135 2.77 5.09 26.13
N LYS A 136 4.11 5.06 25.97
CA LYS A 136 5.03 4.18 26.75
C LYS A 136 4.72 2.68 26.57
N LYS A 137 4.01 2.31 25.50
CA LYS A 137 3.70 0.93 25.13
C LYS A 137 4.28 0.65 23.74
N ILE A 138 4.72 -0.57 23.52
CA ILE A 138 5.19 -1.02 22.20
C ILE A 138 4.18 -2.03 21.66
N LYS A 139 3.39 -1.59 20.70
CA LYS A 139 2.52 -2.47 19.92
C LYS A 139 3.26 -2.81 18.63
N GLU A 140 3.39 -4.08 18.32
CA GLU A 140 4.15 -4.54 17.16
C GLU A 140 3.35 -5.55 16.35
N TRP A 141 3.44 -5.43 15.03
CA TRP A 141 2.91 -6.39 14.09
C TRP A 141 4.02 -6.85 13.13
N THR A 142 4.03 -8.14 12.78
CA THR A 142 5.01 -8.73 11.84
C THR A 142 4.28 -9.45 10.71
N ALA A 143 4.76 -9.31 9.48
CA ALA A 143 4.20 -10.00 8.33
C ALA A 143 4.68 -11.46 8.28
N GLU A 144 3.77 -12.38 7.94
CA GLU A 144 4.09 -13.80 7.76
C GLU A 144 4.12 -14.22 6.29
N LYS A 145 3.43 -13.46 5.42
CA LYS A 145 3.29 -13.76 4.00
C LYS A 145 3.09 -12.49 3.18
N GLY A 146 3.34 -12.59 1.88
CA GLY A 146 3.24 -11.50 0.92
C GLY A 146 4.60 -11.21 0.28
N ALA A 147 4.70 -10.07 -0.39
CA ALA A 147 5.91 -9.71 -1.10
C ALA A 147 6.19 -8.20 -1.04
N VAL A 148 7.47 -7.86 -1.15
CA VAL A 148 7.99 -6.50 -1.29
C VAL A 148 8.69 -6.40 -2.64
N GLU A 149 8.32 -5.40 -3.43
CA GLU A 149 8.98 -5.06 -4.68
C GLU A 149 10.10 -4.06 -4.40
N VAL A 150 11.30 -4.38 -4.89
CA VAL A 150 12.46 -3.50 -4.87
C VAL A 150 12.84 -3.17 -6.31
N SER A 151 12.92 -1.89 -6.64
CA SER A 151 13.47 -1.43 -7.91
C SER A 151 14.56 -0.39 -7.67
N ARG A 152 15.34 -0.10 -8.70
CA ARG A 152 16.38 0.93 -8.66
C ARG A 152 16.16 1.92 -9.80
N ILE A 153 16.10 3.19 -9.45
CA ILE A 153 16.09 4.29 -10.43
C ILE A 153 17.21 5.24 -10.04
N ASN A 154 18.21 5.37 -10.92
CA ASN A 154 19.45 6.07 -10.64
C ASN A 154 20.11 5.55 -9.35
N LYS A 155 20.39 6.43 -8.38
CA LYS A 155 20.95 6.08 -7.07
C LYS A 155 19.91 5.68 -6.02
N PHE A 156 18.62 5.73 -6.35
CA PHE A 156 17.55 5.46 -5.40
C PHE A 156 17.14 4.00 -5.47
N LEU A 157 17.05 3.38 -4.29
CA LEU A 157 16.35 2.13 -4.09
C LEU A 157 14.91 2.46 -3.73
N TYR A 158 13.98 1.97 -4.55
CA TYR A 158 12.56 2.18 -4.38
C TYR A 158 11.92 0.90 -3.89
N VAL A 159 11.13 1.02 -2.83
CA VAL A 159 10.51 -0.10 -2.12
C VAL A 159 9.01 0.08 -2.13
N LYS A 160 8.30 -0.99 -2.48
CA LYS A 160 6.84 -0.99 -2.54
C LYS A 160 6.27 -2.29 -2.02
N CYS A 161 5.23 -2.19 -1.20
CA CYS A 161 4.38 -3.33 -0.84
C CYS A 161 2.92 -2.88 -0.67
N ARG A 162 1.99 -3.83 -0.88
CA ARG A 162 0.55 -3.57 -0.83
C ARG A 162 -0.14 -4.69 -0.10
N ASN A 163 -1.11 -4.33 0.74
CA ASN A 163 -2.01 -5.25 1.41
C ASN A 163 -1.30 -6.40 2.16
N LEU A 164 -0.12 -6.13 2.72
CA LEU A 164 0.56 -7.10 3.58
C LEU A 164 -0.27 -7.30 4.84
N LEU A 165 -0.53 -8.56 5.18
CA LEU A 165 -1.21 -8.91 6.42
C LEU A 165 -0.16 -9.16 7.51
N LEU A 166 -0.17 -8.33 8.54
CA LEU A 166 0.72 -8.44 9.69
C LEU A 166 -0.06 -8.95 10.90
N GLN A 167 0.53 -9.88 11.64
CA GLN A 167 -0.03 -10.43 12.88
C GLN A 167 0.50 -9.65 14.08
N PRO A 168 -0.31 -9.43 15.13
CA PRO A 168 0.16 -8.82 16.37
C PRO A 168 1.20 -9.74 17.04
N THR A 169 2.29 -9.15 17.52
CA THR A 169 3.43 -9.89 18.09
C THR A 169 3.92 -9.33 19.44
N GLY A 170 3.61 -8.07 19.75
CA GLY A 170 4.06 -7.42 20.98
C GLY A 170 3.17 -7.72 22.19
N PRO A 171 3.72 -7.77 23.42
CA PRO A 171 2.93 -7.99 24.64
C PRO A 171 1.96 -6.83 24.94
N SER A 172 2.17 -5.65 24.34
CA SER A 172 1.26 -4.51 24.50
C SER A 172 0.13 -4.49 23.47
N ASN A 173 0.07 -5.46 22.55
CA ASN A 173 -1.07 -5.68 21.65
C ASN A 173 -2.20 -6.34 22.44
N THR A 174 -2.87 -5.58 23.29
CA THR A 174 -4.03 -6.05 24.07
C THR A 174 -5.34 -5.58 23.44
N GLU A 175 -6.45 -6.23 23.80
CA GLU A 175 -7.81 -5.82 23.41
C GLU A 175 -7.95 -5.57 21.90
N SER A 176 -8.37 -4.36 21.50
CA SER A 176 -8.56 -3.94 20.11
C SER A 176 -7.27 -3.89 19.29
N PHE A 177 -6.09 -4.04 19.90
CA PHE A 177 -4.81 -4.10 19.21
C PHE A 177 -4.25 -5.52 19.10
N ASN A 178 -4.88 -6.52 19.73
CA ASN A 178 -4.65 -7.94 19.47
C ASN A 178 -5.41 -8.39 18.21
N ALA A 179 -5.18 -7.69 17.11
CA ALA A 179 -5.84 -7.97 15.84
C ALA A 179 -4.82 -7.78 14.70
N PRO A 180 -4.99 -8.52 13.58
CA PRO A 180 -4.17 -8.32 12.39
C PRO A 180 -4.21 -6.87 11.88
N MET A 181 -3.22 -6.52 11.07
CA MET A 181 -3.11 -5.24 10.40
C MET A 181 -2.89 -5.46 8.90
N THR A 182 -3.60 -4.71 8.06
CA THR A 182 -3.25 -4.59 6.64
C THR A 182 -2.31 -3.42 6.47
N LEU A 183 -1.16 -3.61 5.82
CA LEU A 183 -0.12 -2.61 5.60
C LEU A 183 0.16 -2.46 4.09
N GLY A 184 0.37 -1.23 3.66
CA GLY A 184 1.12 -0.91 2.45
C GLY A 184 2.22 0.09 2.75
N PHE A 185 3.20 0.13 1.85
CA PHE A 185 4.28 1.11 1.87
C PHE A 185 4.75 1.44 0.45
N GLU A 186 5.16 2.69 0.25
CA GLU A 186 5.88 3.13 -0.93
C GLU A 186 6.90 4.19 -0.53
N GLY A 187 8.16 4.02 -0.89
CA GLY A 187 9.19 5.00 -0.58
C GLY A 187 10.47 4.78 -1.36
N ALA A 188 11.33 5.80 -1.34
CA ALA A 188 12.65 5.73 -1.95
C ALA A 188 13.72 6.20 -0.97
N VAL A 189 14.86 5.54 -1.01
CA VAL A 189 16.04 5.84 -0.19
C VAL A 189 17.29 5.79 -1.06
N VAL A 190 18.26 6.64 -0.74
CA VAL A 190 19.64 6.45 -1.22
C VAL A 190 20.32 5.55 -0.19
N PRO A 191 20.56 4.27 -0.49
CA PRO A 191 21.35 3.44 0.42
C PRO A 191 22.79 3.98 0.45
N ASP A 192 23.40 3.99 1.63
CA ASP A 192 24.81 4.35 1.82
C ASP A 192 25.76 3.33 1.17
#